data_AF-A0A3D8INV9-F1
#
_entry.id   AF-A0A3D8INV9-F1
#
_cell.length_a   1.000
_cell.length_b   1.000
_cell.length_c   1.000
_cell.angle_alpha   90.00
_cell.angle_beta   90.00
_cell.angle_gamma   90.00
#
_symmetry.space_group_name_H-M   'P 1'
#
loop_
_entity.id
_entity.type
_entity.pdbx_description
1 polymer ?
#
loop_
_entity_poly.entity_id
_entity_poly.type
_entity_poly.pdbx_seq_one_letter_code
_entity_poly.pdbx_strand_id
1 'polypeptide(L)'
;MQNIFSHIDSIQKQLATEVRNRGFDKVVVGLSGGIDSAVVVKLCANVFAHNLHALLLPTASSNLTHLQDAITFAKDNNITYTITSIAKFDELFRQQHALYPPLDSHQKMRIGNFCARMRMIHLYDFAATHNALVIGTSNKSEIMLGYGTLYGDLACAINPIGNFYKTQIFALAKALGISQHLIDKKPSADLFENQSDEGDLGYSYAKIDPFLQALQTLLATKNLQLTNLSLADKSILATLRDSLIAQGFESALTDSLLHRIFMNTFKAKMPTILTYQ
;
A
#
# COMPACT_ATOMS: atom_id res chain seq x y z
N MET A 1 -3.40 -19.24 -16.07
CA MET A 1 -4.75 -18.85 -15.58
C MET A 1 -5.25 -19.72 -14.43
N GLN A 2 -5.19 -21.06 -14.47
CA GLN A 2 -5.63 -21.91 -13.34
C GLN A 2 -5.01 -21.52 -11.96
N ASN A 3 -3.75 -21.09 -11.96
CA ASN A 3 -3.02 -20.71 -10.75
C ASN A 3 -3.52 -19.39 -10.09
N ILE A 4 -4.02 -18.41 -10.87
CA ILE A 4 -4.42 -17.10 -10.30
C ILE A 4 -5.80 -17.15 -9.63
N PHE A 5 -6.74 -17.91 -10.19
CA PHE A 5 -8.05 -18.11 -9.57
C PHE A 5 -7.94 -18.89 -8.26
N SER A 6 -7.09 -19.93 -8.21
CA SER A 6 -6.81 -20.62 -6.95
C SER A 6 -6.18 -19.71 -5.90
N HIS A 7 -5.36 -18.74 -6.30
CA HIS A 7 -4.85 -17.74 -5.37
C HIS A 7 -5.96 -16.82 -4.85
N ILE A 8 -6.87 -16.35 -5.71
CA ILE A 8 -8.01 -15.52 -5.31
C ILE A 8 -8.87 -16.27 -4.28
N ASP A 9 -9.23 -17.53 -4.56
CA ASP A 9 -10.03 -18.36 -3.65
C ASP A 9 -9.33 -18.55 -2.29
N SER A 10 -8.02 -18.79 -2.32
CA SER A 10 -7.20 -18.93 -1.12
C SER A 10 -7.16 -17.64 -0.30
N ILE A 11 -6.93 -16.49 -0.95
CA ILE A 11 -6.95 -15.17 -0.29
C ILE A 11 -8.30 -14.94 0.38
N GLN A 12 -9.40 -15.19 -0.34
CA GLN A 12 -10.75 -14.96 0.15
C GLN A 12 -11.09 -15.86 1.35
N LYS A 13 -10.70 -17.13 1.31
CA LYS A 13 -10.87 -18.07 2.42
C LYS A 13 -10.07 -17.64 3.66
N GLN A 14 -8.82 -17.23 3.47
CA GLN A 14 -7.98 -16.74 4.57
C GLN A 14 -8.55 -15.45 5.15
N LEU A 15 -8.94 -14.50 4.31
CA LEU A 15 -9.53 -13.23 4.73
C LEU A 15 -10.80 -13.45 5.56
N ALA A 16 -11.71 -14.31 5.11
CA ALA A 16 -12.91 -14.68 5.86
C ALA A 16 -12.58 -15.30 7.23
N THR A 17 -11.56 -16.16 7.27
CA THR A 17 -11.11 -16.85 8.49
C THR A 17 -10.51 -15.87 9.49
N GLU A 18 -9.61 -14.99 9.03
CA GLU A 18 -8.96 -13.99 9.88
C GLU A 18 -9.97 -12.99 10.48
N VAL A 19 -10.96 -12.55 9.70
CA VAL A 19 -12.02 -11.65 10.18
C VAL A 19 -12.89 -12.34 11.24
N ARG A 20 -13.36 -13.58 10.98
CA ARG A 20 -14.17 -14.35 11.92
C ARG A 20 -13.43 -14.73 13.20
N ASN A 21 -12.15 -15.12 13.12
CA ASN A 21 -11.33 -15.47 14.27
C ASN A 21 -11.16 -14.31 15.26
N ARG A 22 -11.35 -13.07 14.79
CA ARG A 22 -11.31 -11.86 15.62
C ARG A 22 -12.70 -11.46 16.16
N GLY A 23 -13.76 -12.22 15.85
CA GLY A 23 -15.13 -11.93 16.28
C GLY A 23 -15.85 -10.87 15.45
N PHE A 24 -15.38 -10.60 14.23
CA PHE A 24 -15.98 -9.63 13.30
C PHE A 24 -16.59 -10.33 12.10
N ASP A 25 -17.55 -9.66 11.46
CA ASP A 25 -18.16 -10.05 10.19
C ASP A 25 -18.21 -8.92 9.18
N LYS A 26 -17.87 -7.69 9.60
CA LYS A 26 -17.85 -6.46 8.80
C LYS A 26 -16.44 -5.94 8.57
N VAL A 27 -16.21 -5.37 7.39
CA VAL A 27 -14.93 -4.79 6.98
C VAL A 27 -15.10 -3.42 6.35
N VAL A 28 -14.07 -2.59 6.51
CA VAL A 28 -13.98 -1.28 5.86
C VAL A 28 -12.66 -1.16 5.08
N VAL A 29 -12.75 -0.61 3.87
CA VAL A 29 -11.60 -0.41 2.96
C VAL A 29 -11.58 1.05 2.51
N GLY A 30 -10.40 1.68 2.48
CA GLY A 30 -10.23 2.97 1.80
C GLY A 30 -10.19 2.79 0.29
N LEU A 31 -11.11 3.41 -0.46
CA LEU A 31 -11.17 3.31 -1.93
C LEU A 31 -10.65 4.61 -2.56
N SER A 32 -9.45 4.56 -3.12
CA SER A 32 -8.74 5.73 -3.66
C SER A 32 -8.95 5.98 -5.16
N GLY A 33 -9.54 5.02 -5.88
CA GLY A 33 -9.57 5.04 -7.34
C GLY A 33 -8.24 4.57 -7.99
N GLY A 34 -7.36 3.95 -7.19
CA GLY A 34 -6.17 3.24 -7.63
C GLY A 34 -6.39 1.72 -7.67
N ILE A 35 -5.45 1.01 -8.30
CA ILE A 35 -5.60 -0.42 -8.59
C ILE A 35 -5.56 -1.31 -7.33
N ASP A 36 -4.74 -1.00 -6.33
CA ASP A 36 -4.59 -1.85 -5.14
C ASP A 36 -5.87 -1.87 -4.30
N SER A 37 -6.45 -0.70 -4.03
CA SER A 37 -7.72 -0.59 -3.30
C SER A 37 -8.88 -1.21 -4.08
N ALA A 38 -8.91 -1.07 -5.42
CA ALA A 38 -9.89 -1.73 -6.27
C ALA A 38 -9.81 -3.27 -6.17
N VAL A 39 -8.59 -3.84 -6.21
CA VAL A 39 -8.36 -5.29 -6.02
C VAL A 39 -8.85 -5.74 -4.65
N VAL A 40 -8.49 -5.03 -3.58
CA VAL A 40 -8.92 -5.38 -2.22
C VAL A 40 -10.44 -5.29 -2.06
N VAL A 41 -11.08 -4.25 -2.60
CA VAL A 41 -12.54 -4.11 -2.57
C VAL A 41 -13.21 -5.29 -3.29
N LYS A 42 -12.73 -5.72 -4.47
CA LYS A 42 -13.27 -6.92 -5.15
C LYS A 42 -13.09 -8.19 -4.33
N LEU A 43 -11.91 -8.38 -3.73
CA LEU A 43 -11.65 -9.53 -2.88
C LEU A 43 -12.61 -9.56 -1.69
N CYS A 44 -12.84 -8.41 -1.05
CA CYS A 44 -13.76 -8.27 0.07
C CYS A 44 -15.23 -8.44 -0.35
N ALA A 45 -15.63 -7.91 -1.51
CA ALA A 45 -17.02 -7.95 -1.98
C ALA A 45 -17.53 -9.38 -2.14
N ASN A 46 -16.68 -10.26 -2.66
CA ASN A 46 -16.99 -11.69 -2.83
C ASN A 46 -17.11 -12.45 -1.49
N VAL A 47 -16.57 -11.90 -0.39
CA VAL A 47 -16.54 -12.56 0.92
C VAL A 47 -17.61 -12.00 1.87
N PHE A 48 -17.76 -10.68 1.90
CA PHE A 48 -18.56 -9.97 2.89
C PHE A 48 -19.85 -9.37 2.31
N ALA A 49 -19.96 -9.23 0.98
CA ALA A 49 -21.12 -8.63 0.32
C ALA A 49 -21.58 -7.32 0.99
N HIS A 50 -22.75 -7.30 1.64
CA HIS A 50 -23.31 -6.15 2.34
C HIS A 50 -22.55 -5.74 3.62
N ASN A 51 -21.67 -6.60 4.13
CA ASN A 51 -20.80 -6.33 5.26
C ASN A 51 -19.45 -5.70 4.85
N LEU A 52 -19.29 -5.32 3.58
CA LEU A 52 -18.18 -4.48 3.12
C LEU A 52 -18.64 -3.03 2.98
N HIS A 53 -17.86 -2.11 3.55
CA HIS A 53 -18.02 -0.67 3.33
C HIS A 53 -16.75 -0.05 2.73
N ALA A 54 -16.90 0.77 1.70
CA ALA A 54 -15.81 1.55 1.13
C ALA A 54 -15.85 3.01 1.63
N LEU A 55 -14.72 3.55 2.08
CA LEU A 55 -14.58 4.98 2.40
C LEU A 55 -13.76 5.69 1.32
N LEU A 56 -14.36 6.72 0.72
CA LEU A 56 -13.70 7.60 -0.24
C LEU A 56 -13.36 8.89 0.50
N LEU A 57 -12.06 9.18 0.62
CA LEU A 57 -11.52 10.20 1.53
C LEU A 57 -10.68 11.24 0.77
N PRO A 58 -11.32 12.09 -0.08
CA PRO A 58 -10.62 13.08 -0.89
C PRO A 58 -10.05 14.23 -0.05
N THR A 59 -8.89 14.73 -0.43
CA THR A 59 -8.27 15.96 0.10
C THR A 59 -8.65 17.16 -0.77
N ALA A 60 -8.23 18.37 -0.38
CA ALA A 60 -8.40 19.56 -1.22
C ALA A 60 -7.63 19.46 -2.55
N SER A 61 -6.51 18.71 -2.54
CA SER A 61 -5.65 18.48 -3.69
C SER A 61 -5.88 17.14 -4.39
N SER A 62 -6.87 16.34 -3.95
CA SER A 62 -7.17 15.06 -4.59
C SER A 62 -7.64 15.27 -6.02
N ASN A 63 -7.13 14.44 -6.93
CA ASN A 63 -7.55 14.52 -8.31
C ASN A 63 -9.05 14.16 -8.43
N LEU A 64 -9.85 15.08 -8.99
CA LEU A 64 -11.28 14.86 -9.19
C LEU A 64 -11.56 13.60 -10.04
N THR A 65 -10.64 13.25 -10.96
CA THR A 65 -10.78 12.03 -11.76
C THR A 65 -10.63 10.77 -10.90
N HIS A 66 -9.76 10.77 -9.88
CA HIS A 66 -9.58 9.62 -8.98
C HIS A 66 -10.81 9.39 -8.12
N LEU A 67 -11.41 10.46 -7.60
CA LEU A 67 -12.67 10.36 -6.86
C LEU A 67 -13.78 9.83 -7.76
N GLN A 68 -13.88 10.33 -9.00
CA GLN A 68 -14.88 9.87 -9.95
C GLN A 68 -14.68 8.40 -10.32
N ASP A 69 -13.44 7.96 -10.56
CA ASP A 69 -13.08 6.57 -10.83
C ASP A 69 -13.51 5.66 -9.66
N ALA A 70 -13.25 6.07 -8.42
CA ALA A 70 -13.65 5.34 -7.22
C ALA A 70 -15.17 5.23 -7.09
N ILE A 71 -15.91 6.32 -7.35
CA ILE A 71 -17.37 6.34 -7.33
C ILE A 71 -17.94 5.41 -8.40
N THR A 72 -17.45 5.50 -9.64
CA THR A 72 -17.87 4.65 -10.75
C THR A 72 -17.60 3.18 -10.42
N PHE A 73 -16.38 2.88 -9.95
CA PHE A 73 -16.01 1.52 -9.55
C PHE A 73 -16.92 0.94 -8.46
N ALA A 74 -17.23 1.73 -7.43
CA ALA A 74 -18.12 1.30 -6.35
C ALA A 74 -19.54 1.03 -6.86
N LYS A 75 -20.08 1.92 -7.73
CA LYS A 75 -21.41 1.75 -8.35
C LYS A 75 -21.47 0.52 -9.24
N ASP A 76 -20.52 0.35 -10.15
CA ASP A 76 -20.48 -0.77 -11.11
C ASP A 76 -20.37 -2.13 -10.41
N ASN A 77 -19.81 -2.15 -9.19
CA ASN A 77 -19.64 -3.37 -8.40
C ASN A 77 -20.63 -3.50 -7.24
N ASN A 78 -21.65 -2.64 -7.15
CA ASN A 78 -22.66 -2.63 -6.08
C ASN A 78 -22.05 -2.58 -4.66
N ILE A 79 -21.00 -1.79 -4.48
CA ILE A 79 -20.30 -1.62 -3.20
C ILE A 79 -20.95 -0.49 -2.42
N THR A 80 -21.32 -0.74 -1.16
CA THR A 80 -21.75 0.34 -0.25
C THR A 80 -20.57 1.24 0.06
N TYR A 81 -20.74 2.56 -0.12
CA TYR A 81 -19.67 3.51 0.10
C TYR A 81 -20.14 4.82 0.72
N THR A 82 -19.23 5.50 1.42
CA THR A 82 -19.41 6.87 1.91
C THR A 82 -18.28 7.75 1.41
N ILE A 83 -18.61 8.99 1.03
CA ILE A 83 -17.62 10.02 0.71
C ILE A 83 -17.51 10.93 1.94
N THR A 84 -16.31 11.01 2.51
CA THR A 84 -16.01 11.91 3.64
C THR A 84 -14.78 12.71 3.27
N SER A 85 -14.98 13.97 2.88
CA SER A 85 -13.87 14.85 2.53
C SER A 85 -13.01 15.17 3.75
N ILE A 86 -11.69 15.04 3.60
CA ILE A 86 -10.68 15.43 4.59
C ILE A 86 -10.02 16.77 4.25
N ALA A 87 -10.54 17.48 3.23
CA ALA A 87 -9.98 18.73 2.72
C ALA A 87 -9.82 19.82 3.81
N LYS A 88 -10.78 19.94 4.74
CA LYS A 88 -10.72 20.93 5.83
C LYS A 88 -9.54 20.69 6.78
N PHE A 89 -9.18 19.43 7.02
CA PHE A 89 -8.05 19.08 7.88
C PHE A 89 -6.72 19.38 7.18
N ASP A 90 -6.62 19.05 5.89
CA ASP A 90 -5.46 19.39 5.05
C ASP A 90 -5.24 20.91 4.99
N GLU A 91 -6.30 21.68 4.75
CA GLU A 91 -6.26 23.15 4.73
C GLU A 91 -5.76 23.71 6.07
N LEU A 92 -6.33 23.27 7.19
CA LEU A 92 -5.91 23.72 8.51
C LEU A 92 -4.45 23.39 8.80
N PHE A 93 -4.00 22.18 8.45
CA PHE A 93 -2.61 21.77 8.62
C PHE A 93 -1.65 22.66 7.80
N ARG A 94 -2.01 22.97 6.55
CA ARG A 94 -1.23 23.88 5.72
C ARG A 94 -1.16 25.28 6.30
N GLN A 95 -2.28 25.80 6.79
CA GLN A 95 -2.34 27.13 7.41
C GLN A 95 -1.47 27.21 8.66
N GLN A 96 -1.57 26.23 9.57
CA GLN A 96 -0.79 26.19 10.81
C GLN A 96 0.72 26.07 10.59
N HIS A 97 1.14 25.47 9.48
CA HIS A 97 2.55 25.27 9.15
C HIS A 97 3.07 26.19 8.04
N ALA A 98 2.29 27.17 7.60
CA ALA A 98 2.60 28.08 6.49
C ALA A 98 3.04 27.35 5.20
N LEU A 99 2.36 26.26 4.85
CA LEU A 99 2.68 25.41 3.69
C LEU A 99 1.89 25.86 2.45
N TYR A 100 2.41 26.88 1.77
CA TYR A 100 1.83 27.43 0.54
C TYR A 100 2.75 27.24 -0.66
N PRO A 101 2.21 27.12 -1.89
CA PRO A 101 3.02 27.06 -3.09
C PRO A 101 3.97 28.26 -3.27
N PRO A 102 5.16 28.05 -3.87
CA PRO A 102 5.70 26.77 -4.32
C PRO A 102 6.18 25.89 -3.15
N LEU A 103 5.80 24.61 -3.17
CA LEU A 103 6.19 23.63 -2.15
C LEU A 103 7.40 22.82 -2.61
N ASP A 104 8.39 22.65 -1.74
CA ASP A 104 9.49 21.70 -1.95
C ASP A 104 9.04 20.23 -1.75
N SER A 105 9.92 19.29 -2.07
CA SER A 105 9.63 17.85 -1.97
C SER A 105 9.34 17.39 -0.54
N HIS A 106 10.01 17.96 0.47
CA HIS A 106 9.83 17.62 1.86
C HIS A 106 8.48 18.13 2.39
N GLN A 107 8.10 19.36 2.02
CA GLN A 107 6.79 19.93 2.35
C GLN A 107 5.65 19.13 1.71
N LYS A 108 5.76 18.76 0.42
CA LYS A 108 4.80 17.88 -0.25
C LYS A 108 4.65 16.54 0.46
N MET A 109 5.78 15.92 0.85
CA MET A 109 5.78 14.67 1.60
C MET A 109 5.12 14.81 2.98
N ARG A 110 5.39 15.91 3.70
CA ARG A 110 4.76 16.18 5.01
C ARG A 110 3.25 16.26 4.91
N ILE A 111 2.73 16.99 3.91
CA ILE A 111 1.29 17.10 3.68
C ILE A 111 0.70 15.74 3.29
N GLY A 112 1.35 15.02 2.38
CA GLY A 112 0.94 13.68 1.97
C GLY A 112 0.82 12.71 3.16
N ASN A 113 1.84 12.67 4.02
CA ASN A 113 1.84 11.86 5.24
C ASN A 113 0.72 12.27 6.21
N PHE A 114 0.46 13.56 6.36
CA PHE A 114 -0.66 14.05 7.17
C PHE A 114 -2.00 13.53 6.61
N CYS A 115 -2.24 13.69 5.31
CA CYS A 115 -3.47 13.21 4.67
C CYS A 115 -3.62 11.68 4.78
N ALA A 116 -2.56 10.90 4.57
CA ALA A 116 -2.60 9.45 4.74
C ALA A 116 -2.98 9.04 6.18
N ARG A 117 -2.49 9.76 7.19
CA ARG A 117 -2.85 9.55 8.61
C ARG A 117 -4.29 9.98 8.91
N MET A 118 -4.77 11.06 8.30
CA MET A 118 -6.18 11.44 8.41
C MET A 118 -7.09 10.36 7.82
N ARG A 119 -6.70 9.75 6.69
CA ARG A 119 -7.46 8.62 6.12
C ARG A 119 -7.50 7.42 7.06
N MET A 120 -6.36 7.09 7.68
CA MET A 120 -6.28 6.07 8.72
C MET A 120 -7.25 6.37 9.87
N ILE A 121 -7.26 7.60 10.40
CA ILE A 121 -8.17 8.00 11.48
C ILE A 121 -9.63 7.74 11.11
N HIS A 122 -10.06 8.15 9.91
CA HIS A 122 -11.45 7.93 9.46
C HIS A 122 -11.80 6.45 9.26
N LEU A 123 -10.86 5.64 8.77
CA LEU A 123 -11.06 4.19 8.63
C LEU A 123 -11.23 3.52 9.99
N TYR A 124 -10.40 3.87 10.97
CA TYR A 124 -10.49 3.31 12.31
C TYR A 124 -11.70 3.84 13.10
N ASP A 125 -12.10 5.10 12.89
CA ASP A 125 -13.35 5.66 13.44
C ASP A 125 -14.58 4.91 12.92
N PHE A 126 -14.65 4.68 11.60
CA PHE A 126 -15.71 3.86 11.01
C PHE A 126 -15.70 2.44 11.57
N ALA A 127 -14.52 1.83 11.66
CA ALA A 127 -14.37 0.48 12.18
C ALA A 127 -14.89 0.34 13.62
N ALA A 128 -14.54 1.28 14.51
CA ALA A 128 -15.00 1.29 15.88
C ALA A 128 -16.52 1.52 16.00
N THR A 129 -17.08 2.44 15.21
CA THR A 129 -18.51 2.80 15.26
C THR A 129 -19.42 1.73 14.67
N HIS A 130 -18.91 0.90 13.74
CA HIS A 130 -19.72 -0.08 13.01
C HIS A 130 -19.38 -1.53 13.35
N ASN A 131 -18.51 -1.77 14.35
CA ASN A 131 -17.94 -3.07 14.68
C ASN A 131 -17.36 -3.77 13.44
N ALA A 132 -16.42 -3.10 12.77
CA ALA A 132 -15.77 -3.60 11.56
C ALA A 132 -14.24 -3.66 11.73
N LEU A 133 -13.56 -4.34 10.81
CA LEU A 133 -12.08 -4.33 10.71
C LEU A 133 -11.60 -3.51 9.51
N VAL A 134 -10.53 -2.75 9.71
CA VAL A 134 -9.85 -2.02 8.63
C VAL A 134 -9.00 -2.99 7.81
N ILE A 135 -9.26 -3.05 6.50
CA ILE A 135 -8.50 -3.88 5.56
C ILE A 135 -7.52 -3.02 4.77
N GLY A 136 -6.24 -3.41 4.82
CA GLY A 136 -5.14 -2.70 4.18
C GLY A 136 -5.00 -3.02 2.70
N THR A 137 -4.34 -2.12 1.97
CA THR A 137 -4.17 -2.22 0.51
C THR A 137 -2.71 -2.12 0.07
N SER A 138 -1.75 -2.12 1.00
CA SER A 138 -0.33 -2.00 0.64
C SER A 138 0.17 -3.31 0.07
N ASN A 139 0.69 -3.30 -1.16
CA ASN A 139 1.24 -4.50 -1.79
C ASN A 139 2.67 -4.77 -1.32
N LYS A 140 3.21 -5.95 -1.65
CA LYS A 140 4.55 -6.37 -1.22
C LYS A 140 5.64 -5.43 -1.70
N SER A 141 5.51 -4.87 -2.90
CA SER A 141 6.50 -3.94 -3.45
C SER A 141 6.57 -2.66 -2.61
N GLU A 142 5.42 -2.08 -2.28
CA GLU A 142 5.30 -0.92 -1.39
C GLU A 142 5.86 -1.21 0.00
N ILE A 143 5.50 -2.35 0.60
CA ILE A 143 5.95 -2.74 1.94
C ILE A 143 7.48 -2.92 1.97
N MET A 144 8.07 -3.64 1.01
CA MET A 144 9.52 -3.87 0.98
C MET A 144 10.31 -2.57 0.75
N LEU A 145 9.80 -1.67 -0.10
CA LEU A 145 10.44 -0.38 -0.36
C LEU A 145 10.19 0.64 0.75
N GLY A 146 9.28 0.33 1.69
CA GLY A 146 8.73 1.30 2.64
C GLY A 146 8.07 2.50 1.96
N TYR A 147 7.51 2.29 0.76
CA TYR A 147 6.79 3.30 0.01
C TYR A 147 5.34 3.37 0.48
N GLY A 148 5.20 3.97 1.66
CA GLY A 148 3.94 4.16 2.36
C GLY A 148 4.17 4.99 3.63
N THR A 149 3.09 5.55 4.16
CA THR A 149 3.12 6.34 5.39
C THR A 149 3.01 5.40 6.59
N LEU A 150 4.04 5.38 7.45
CA LEU A 150 3.95 4.68 8.72
C LEU A 150 2.82 5.29 9.56
N TYR A 151 1.94 4.42 10.06
CA TYR A 151 0.69 4.78 10.75
C TYR A 151 -0.30 5.59 9.89
N GLY A 152 -0.15 5.55 8.57
CA GLY A 152 -1.13 6.03 7.60
C GLY A 152 -1.72 4.85 6.83
N ASP A 153 -1.46 4.78 5.52
CA ASP A 153 -1.92 3.69 4.64
C ASP A 153 -1.40 2.30 5.05
N LEU A 154 -0.26 2.21 5.72
CA LEU A 154 0.29 0.95 6.26
C LEU A 154 -0.47 0.44 7.50
N ALA A 155 -1.32 1.26 8.13
CA ALA A 155 -2.06 0.85 9.33
C ALA A 155 -3.38 0.16 8.94
N CYS A 156 -3.47 -1.13 9.27
CA CYS A 156 -4.67 -1.93 9.08
C CYS A 156 -4.71 -3.10 10.07
N ALA A 157 -5.85 -3.78 10.16
CA ALA A 157 -5.97 -5.00 10.96
C ALA A 157 -5.52 -6.24 10.16
N ILE A 158 -5.89 -6.30 8.88
CA ILE A 158 -5.59 -7.41 7.96
C ILE A 158 -5.25 -6.82 6.59
N ASN A 159 -4.22 -7.34 5.92
CA ASN A 159 -3.87 -6.96 4.55
C ASN A 159 -3.82 -8.19 3.63
N PRO A 160 -4.83 -8.42 2.77
CA PRO A 160 -4.91 -9.61 1.93
C PRO A 160 -3.89 -9.62 0.78
N ILE A 161 -3.30 -8.48 0.43
CA ILE A 161 -2.41 -8.34 -0.74
C ILE A 161 -0.96 -8.01 -0.38
N GLY A 162 -0.62 -7.94 0.91
CA GLY A 162 0.73 -7.62 1.39
C GLY A 162 1.83 -8.59 0.96
N ASN A 163 1.47 -9.78 0.47
CA ASN A 163 2.40 -10.77 -0.08
C ASN A 163 2.48 -10.79 -1.62
N PHE A 164 1.75 -9.93 -2.31
CA PHE A 164 1.73 -9.84 -3.77
C PHE A 164 2.52 -8.62 -4.25
N TYR A 165 3.42 -8.81 -5.19
CA TYR A 165 4.14 -7.72 -5.86
C TYR A 165 3.21 -6.90 -6.76
N LYS A 166 3.54 -5.64 -7.07
CA LYS A 166 2.69 -4.76 -7.89
C LYS A 166 2.30 -5.38 -9.23
N THR A 167 3.24 -6.02 -9.92
CA THR A 167 3.02 -6.79 -11.16
C THR A 167 1.99 -7.91 -10.98
N GLN A 168 1.95 -8.55 -9.81
CA GLN A 168 0.93 -9.54 -9.46
C GLN A 168 -0.42 -8.89 -9.10
N ILE A 169 -0.43 -7.68 -8.51
CA ILE A 169 -1.67 -6.91 -8.32
C ILE A 169 -2.35 -6.64 -9.66
N PHE A 170 -1.59 -6.23 -10.69
CA PHE A 170 -2.14 -6.06 -12.05
C PHE A 170 -2.70 -7.37 -12.62
N ALA A 171 -2.06 -8.51 -12.34
CA ALA A 171 -2.58 -9.81 -12.77
C ALA A 171 -3.88 -10.17 -12.02
N LEU A 172 -3.95 -9.91 -10.71
CA LEU A 172 -5.17 -10.10 -9.91
C LEU A 172 -6.30 -9.19 -10.39
N ALA A 173 -6.00 -7.93 -10.70
CA ALA A 173 -6.98 -6.98 -11.21
C ALA A 173 -7.65 -7.48 -12.50
N LYS A 174 -6.86 -7.99 -13.45
CA LYS A 174 -7.36 -8.62 -14.68
C LYS A 174 -8.26 -9.82 -14.39
N ALA A 175 -7.82 -10.71 -13.49
CA ALA A 175 -8.58 -11.90 -13.12
C ALA A 175 -9.89 -11.59 -12.36
N LEU A 176 -9.93 -10.48 -11.60
CA LEU A 176 -11.11 -10.00 -10.88
C LEU A 176 -12.07 -9.19 -11.75
N GLY A 177 -11.77 -8.99 -13.04
CA GLY A 177 -12.60 -8.24 -13.97
C GLY A 177 -12.61 -6.73 -13.72
N ILE A 178 -11.53 -6.18 -13.14
CA ILE A 178 -11.38 -4.73 -12.99
C ILE A 178 -11.20 -4.10 -14.37
N SER A 179 -11.80 -2.92 -14.58
CA SER A 179 -11.79 -2.25 -15.88
C SER A 179 -10.38 -1.93 -16.37
N GLN A 180 -10.19 -2.01 -17.69
CA GLN A 180 -8.89 -1.75 -18.33
C GLN A 180 -8.41 -0.31 -18.05
N HIS A 181 -9.34 0.66 -17.94
CA HIS A 181 -9.05 2.04 -17.54
C HIS A 181 -8.30 2.13 -16.20
N LEU A 182 -8.74 1.39 -15.17
CA LEU A 182 -8.06 1.38 -13.87
C LEU A 182 -6.72 0.62 -13.91
N ILE A 183 -6.60 -0.37 -14.79
CA ILE A 183 -5.37 -1.16 -14.97
C ILE A 183 -4.29 -0.34 -15.69
N ASP A 184 -4.66 0.45 -16.69
CA ASP A 184 -3.73 1.27 -17.49
C ASP A 184 -3.33 2.57 -16.79
N LYS A 185 -4.09 2.97 -15.77
CA LYS A 185 -3.79 4.13 -14.94
C LYS A 185 -2.45 3.95 -14.23
N LYS A 186 -1.59 4.96 -14.33
CA LYS A 186 -0.28 4.94 -13.68
C LYS A 186 -0.44 4.88 -12.15
N PRO A 187 0.28 3.98 -11.46
CA PRO A 187 0.32 3.96 -10.00
C PRO A 187 0.74 5.31 -9.42
N SER A 188 0.01 5.75 -8.40
CA SER A 188 0.24 7.01 -7.70
C SER A 188 -0.31 6.91 -6.29
N ALA A 189 0.46 7.38 -5.31
CA ALA A 189 -0.03 7.60 -3.95
C ALA A 189 -1.04 8.77 -3.83
N ASP A 190 -1.20 9.57 -4.90
CA ASP A 190 -2.13 10.71 -4.99
C ASP A 190 -2.05 11.66 -3.79
N LEU A 191 -0.82 11.95 -3.35
CA LEU A 191 -0.52 12.85 -2.24
C LEU A 191 -0.38 14.29 -2.71
N PHE A 192 0.02 14.51 -3.96
CA PHE A 192 0.14 15.81 -4.60
C PHE A 192 -0.02 15.70 -6.12
N GLU A 193 -0.29 16.83 -6.76
CA GLU A 193 -0.55 16.91 -8.20
C GLU A 193 0.62 16.35 -9.03
N ASN A 194 0.29 15.56 -10.06
CA ASN A 194 1.22 14.90 -10.98
C ASN A 194 2.19 13.88 -10.34
N GLN A 195 1.92 13.41 -9.12
CA GLN A 195 2.69 12.33 -8.51
C GLN A 195 2.51 11.02 -9.29
N SER A 196 3.60 10.27 -9.44
CA SER A 196 3.56 8.87 -9.86
C SER A 196 4.60 8.06 -9.09
N ASP A 197 4.28 6.80 -8.78
CA ASP A 197 5.17 5.94 -8.00
C ASP A 197 6.50 5.77 -8.74
N GLU A 198 6.47 5.48 -10.04
CA GLU A 198 7.69 5.27 -10.83
C GLU A 198 8.57 6.53 -10.93
N GLY A 199 7.97 7.72 -10.86
CA GLY A 199 8.69 8.98 -10.74
C GLY A 199 9.40 9.14 -9.39
N ASP A 200 8.74 8.75 -8.30
CA ASP A 200 9.29 8.80 -6.94
C ASP A 200 10.29 7.65 -6.66
N LEU A 201 10.12 6.51 -7.34
CA LEU A 201 10.97 5.31 -7.21
C LEU A 201 12.17 5.36 -8.16
N GLY A 202 12.08 6.12 -9.26
CA GLY A 202 13.09 6.22 -10.32
C GLY A 202 13.11 5.03 -11.30
N TYR A 203 12.28 4.02 -11.06
CA TYR A 203 12.22 2.79 -11.86
C TYR A 203 10.78 2.27 -11.93
N SER A 204 10.48 1.53 -13.00
CA SER A 204 9.18 0.90 -13.16
C SER A 204 9.01 -0.32 -12.26
N TYR A 205 7.77 -0.66 -11.91
CA TYR A 205 7.50 -1.89 -11.16
C TYR A 205 7.93 -3.15 -11.93
N ALA A 206 7.94 -3.09 -13.26
CA ALA A 206 8.47 -4.16 -14.11
C ALA A 206 9.98 -4.40 -13.92
N LYS A 207 10.75 -3.38 -13.49
CA LYS A 207 12.16 -3.53 -13.09
C LYS A 207 12.32 -3.85 -11.60
N ILE A 208 11.51 -3.22 -10.76
CA ILE A 208 11.59 -3.33 -9.30
C ILE A 208 11.17 -4.73 -8.83
N ASP A 209 10.06 -5.26 -9.31
CA ASP A 209 9.50 -6.50 -8.77
C ASP A 209 10.42 -7.72 -8.98
N PRO A 210 11.06 -7.92 -10.16
CA PRO A 210 12.07 -8.96 -10.32
C PRO A 210 13.24 -8.81 -9.35
N PHE A 211 13.69 -7.58 -9.10
CA PHE A 211 14.74 -7.30 -8.11
C PHE A 211 14.29 -7.68 -6.70
N LEU A 212 13.08 -7.30 -6.29
CA LEU A 212 12.56 -7.63 -4.96
C LEU A 212 12.34 -9.13 -4.78
N GLN A 213 11.96 -9.86 -5.83
CA GLN A 213 11.86 -11.32 -5.84
C GLN A 213 13.23 -11.99 -5.67
N ALA A 214 14.24 -11.52 -6.41
CA ALA A 214 15.62 -11.99 -6.28
C ALA A 214 16.18 -11.74 -4.87
N LEU A 215 15.98 -10.53 -4.32
CA LEU A 215 16.37 -10.20 -2.96
C LEU A 215 15.68 -11.11 -1.94
N GLN A 216 14.37 -11.32 -2.06
CA GLN A 216 13.61 -12.20 -1.17
C GLN A 216 14.15 -13.64 -1.20
N THR A 217 14.50 -14.13 -2.39
CA THR A 217 15.07 -15.48 -2.59
C THR A 217 16.45 -15.57 -1.93
N LEU A 218 17.31 -14.58 -2.12
CA LEU A 218 18.63 -14.52 -1.49
C LEU A 218 18.55 -14.49 0.03
N LEU A 219 17.64 -13.68 0.58
CA LEU A 219 17.40 -13.63 2.02
C LEU A 219 16.97 -15.00 2.55
N ALA A 220 16.03 -15.67 1.88
CA ALA A 220 15.57 -17.01 2.27
C ALA A 220 16.71 -18.05 2.22
N THR A 221 17.48 -18.10 1.13
CA THR A 221 18.61 -19.02 0.98
C THR A 221 19.70 -18.82 2.05
N LYS A 222 19.86 -17.59 2.53
CA LYS A 222 20.82 -17.25 3.59
C LYS A 222 20.21 -17.30 5.00
N ASN A 223 18.96 -17.74 5.14
CA ASN A 223 18.19 -17.73 6.38
C ASN A 223 18.19 -16.35 7.09
N LEU A 224 18.07 -15.29 6.30
CA LEU A 224 18.01 -13.90 6.75
C LEU A 224 16.57 -13.40 6.68
N GLN A 225 16.16 -12.65 7.70
CA GLN A 225 14.88 -11.93 7.70
C GLN A 225 15.13 -10.45 7.49
N LEU A 226 14.48 -9.85 6.49
CA LEU A 226 14.64 -8.43 6.16
C LEU A 226 14.36 -7.52 7.37
N THR A 227 13.37 -7.88 8.18
CA THR A 227 12.98 -7.20 9.42
C THR A 227 14.00 -7.31 10.54
N ASN A 228 15.10 -8.05 10.39
CA ASN A 228 16.19 -8.10 11.37
C ASN A 228 17.44 -7.37 10.89
N LEU A 229 17.40 -6.82 9.67
CA LEU A 229 18.50 -6.10 9.06
C LEU A 229 18.28 -4.58 9.11
N SER A 230 19.38 -3.86 8.93
CA SER A 230 19.48 -2.41 8.93
C SER A 230 20.65 -1.95 8.05
N LEU A 231 20.80 -0.64 7.84
CA LEU A 231 21.99 -0.10 7.19
C LEU A 231 23.30 -0.35 7.96
N ALA A 232 23.24 -0.72 9.23
CA ALA A 232 24.43 -1.03 10.02
C ALA A 232 25.08 -2.36 9.61
N ASP A 233 24.33 -3.27 8.97
CA ASP A 233 24.76 -4.62 8.60
C ASP A 233 25.62 -4.65 7.32
N LYS A 234 26.66 -3.79 7.27
CA LYS A 234 27.42 -3.45 6.06
C LYS A 234 27.94 -4.68 5.28
N SER A 235 28.43 -5.71 5.98
CA SER A 235 28.95 -6.93 5.35
C SER A 235 27.85 -7.76 4.67
N ILE A 236 26.66 -7.83 5.28
CA ILE A 236 25.49 -8.49 4.71
C ILE A 236 25.02 -7.71 3.48
N LEU A 237 24.93 -6.38 3.59
CA LEU A 237 24.52 -5.53 2.47
C LEU A 237 25.47 -5.66 1.28
N ALA A 238 26.79 -5.66 1.51
CA ALA A 238 27.79 -5.88 0.47
C ALA A 238 27.61 -7.25 -0.21
N THR A 239 27.42 -8.31 0.59
CA THR A 239 27.20 -9.67 0.06
C THR A 239 25.93 -9.76 -0.79
N LEU A 240 24.82 -9.16 -0.33
CA LEU A 240 23.55 -9.13 -1.07
C LEU A 240 23.70 -8.35 -2.37
N ARG A 241 24.33 -7.17 -2.30
CA ARG A 241 24.62 -6.32 -3.45
C ARG A 241 25.40 -7.08 -4.52
N ASP A 242 26.52 -7.69 -4.17
CA ASP A 242 27.37 -8.41 -5.12
C ASP A 242 26.63 -9.61 -5.72
N SER A 243 25.83 -10.30 -4.92
CA SER A 243 24.99 -11.42 -5.39
C SER A 243 23.92 -10.98 -6.38
N LEU A 244 23.30 -9.80 -6.17
CA LEU A 244 22.29 -9.25 -7.07
C LEU A 244 22.92 -8.76 -8.38
N ILE A 245 24.09 -8.10 -8.32
CA ILE A 245 24.83 -7.69 -9.52
C ILE A 245 25.27 -8.92 -10.32
N ALA A 246 25.73 -9.99 -9.66
CA ALA A 246 26.07 -11.25 -10.32
C ALA A 246 24.86 -11.93 -11.00
N GLN A 247 23.64 -11.66 -10.54
CA GLN A 247 22.38 -12.10 -11.20
C GLN A 247 21.96 -11.19 -12.38
N GLY A 248 22.74 -10.14 -12.69
CA GLY A 248 22.52 -9.27 -13.84
C GLY A 248 21.75 -7.98 -13.54
N PHE A 249 21.49 -7.66 -12.26
CA PHE A 249 20.88 -6.37 -11.91
C PHE A 249 21.89 -5.23 -12.03
N GLU A 250 21.46 -4.10 -12.60
CA GLU A 250 22.29 -2.91 -12.78
C GLU A 250 22.82 -2.40 -11.43
N SER A 251 24.09 -1.98 -11.36
CA SER A 251 24.71 -1.52 -10.10
C SER A 251 23.94 -0.34 -9.49
N ALA A 252 23.62 0.68 -10.29
CA ALA A 252 22.91 1.87 -9.81
C ALA A 252 21.50 1.55 -9.27
N LEU A 253 20.77 0.67 -9.96
CA LEU A 253 19.48 0.14 -9.49
C LEU A 253 19.64 -0.57 -8.15
N THR A 254 20.62 -1.48 -8.07
CA THR A 254 20.88 -2.30 -6.87
C THR A 254 21.22 -1.41 -5.67
N ASP A 255 22.10 -0.44 -5.85
CA ASP A 255 22.50 0.50 -4.81
C ASP A 255 21.32 1.34 -4.31
N SER A 256 20.54 1.89 -5.24
CA SER A 256 19.35 2.69 -4.93
C SER A 256 18.29 1.89 -4.17
N LEU A 257 17.92 0.70 -4.66
CA LEU A 257 16.88 -0.13 -4.06
C LEU A 257 17.31 -0.72 -2.72
N LEU A 258 18.54 -1.25 -2.59
CA LEU A 258 19.03 -1.74 -1.30
C LEU A 258 19.07 -0.61 -0.26
N HIS A 259 19.59 0.56 -0.61
CA HIS A 259 19.62 1.68 0.32
C HIS A 259 18.20 2.03 0.81
N ARG A 260 17.24 2.16 -0.13
CA ARG A 260 15.85 2.46 0.18
C ARG A 260 15.18 1.41 1.07
N ILE A 261 15.31 0.14 0.71
CA ILE A 261 14.70 -0.98 1.44
C ILE A 261 15.22 -0.99 2.89
N PHE A 262 16.53 -0.97 3.06
CA PHE A 262 17.16 -1.12 4.38
C PHE A 262 16.92 0.10 5.28
N MET A 263 16.89 1.31 4.69
CA MET A 263 16.49 2.54 5.40
C MET A 263 15.08 2.51 5.95
N ASN A 264 14.17 1.76 5.31
CA ASN A 264 12.75 1.76 5.67
C ASN A 264 12.28 0.47 6.36
N THR A 265 13.19 -0.46 6.68
CA THR A 265 12.84 -1.72 7.39
C THR A 265 12.08 -1.49 8.70
N PHE A 266 12.32 -0.35 9.37
CA PHE A 266 11.61 0.01 10.60
C PHE A 266 10.09 0.13 10.41
N LYS A 267 9.60 0.44 9.20
CA LYS A 267 8.17 0.56 8.92
C LYS A 267 7.43 -0.77 8.96
N ALA A 268 8.15 -1.88 8.87
CA ALA A 268 7.60 -3.24 8.89
C ALA A 268 7.82 -3.94 10.25
N LYS A 269 8.19 -3.19 11.30
CA LYS A 269 8.45 -3.71 12.65
C LYS A 269 7.59 -3.01 13.68
N MET A 270 7.36 -3.69 14.80
CA MET A 270 6.89 -3.03 16.02
C MET A 270 7.95 -2.04 16.52
N PRO A 271 7.56 -0.98 17.25
CA PRO A 271 8.51 -0.05 17.84
C PRO A 271 9.50 -0.77 18.77
N THR A 272 10.76 -0.34 18.75
CA THR A 272 11.79 -0.84 19.66
C THR A 272 11.48 -0.42 21.10
N ILE A 273 11.31 -1.40 21.99
CA ILE A 273 11.15 -1.16 23.43
C ILE A 273 12.50 -1.39 24.11
N LEU A 274 13.12 -0.34 24.63
CA LEU A 274 14.37 -0.44 25.38
C LEU A 274 14.09 -0.99 26.77
N THR A 275 14.76 -2.09 27.13
CA THR A 275 14.72 -2.67 28.47
C THR A 275 16.01 -2.35 29.21
N TYR A 276 15.90 -1.86 30.43
CA TYR A 276 17.01 -1.63 31.33
C TYR A 276 16.93 -2.65 32.47
N GLN A 277 18.08 -3.22 32.85
CA GLN A 277 18.19 -4.10 34.02
C GLN A 277 18.32 -3.26 35.30
#